data_AF-A0A3Q2XJ47-F1
#
_entry.id   AF-A0A3Q2XJ47-F1
#
_cell.length_a   1.000
_cell.length_b   1.000
_cell.length_c   1.000
_cell.angle_alpha   90.00
_cell.angle_beta   90.00
_cell.angle_gamma   90.00
#
_symmetry.space_group_name_H-M   'P 1'
#
loop_
_entity.id
_entity.type
_entity.pdbx_description
1 polymer ?
#
loop_
_entity_poly.entity_id
_entity_poly.type
_entity_poly.pdbx_seq_one_letter_code
_entity_poly.pdbx_strand_id
1 'polypeptide(L)'
;SCAGFQLTSTLLFVPIGESCTDPVITPSAYTTSDAVISSESVFIVELSLTCANGAQSVTLYADVNGRQFPVTRGQDVGKYQVSWSLPHKQAASGTYQVKFFDEESYSALRKAQRNNEDVNAIHPLFSVNIDHRPPPPDARLPLSLDRSSSFLKL
;
A
#
# COMPACT_ATOMS: atom_id res chain seq x y z
N SER A 1 -0.29 -52.78 -30.91
CA SER A 1 1.08 -52.22 -30.90
C SER A 1 1.04 -50.79 -30.41
N CYS A 2 1.74 -50.51 -29.32
CA CYS A 2 1.86 -49.20 -28.71
C CYS A 2 2.56 -48.22 -29.66
N ALA A 3 1.99 -47.03 -29.87
CA ALA A 3 2.70 -45.90 -30.45
C ALA A 3 2.80 -44.82 -29.35
N GLY A 4 4.03 -44.50 -28.98
CA GLY A 4 4.40 -43.85 -27.73
C GLY A 4 3.91 -42.42 -27.56
N PHE A 5 3.46 -42.12 -26.36
CA PHE A 5 3.31 -40.77 -25.83
C PHE A 5 4.70 -40.19 -25.58
N GLN A 6 5.15 -39.30 -26.47
CA GLN A 6 6.33 -38.46 -26.22
C GLN A 6 6.02 -37.51 -25.06
N LEU A 7 6.75 -37.68 -23.95
CA LEU A 7 6.78 -36.77 -22.82
C LEU A 7 7.45 -35.46 -23.29
N THR A 8 6.65 -34.49 -23.72
CA THR A 8 7.12 -33.12 -23.90
C THR A 8 7.39 -32.54 -22.51
N SER A 9 8.65 -32.63 -22.10
CA SER A 9 9.20 -31.96 -20.92
C SER A 9 8.95 -30.46 -21.07
N THR A 10 7.86 -29.99 -20.45
CA THR A 10 7.55 -28.57 -20.33
C THR A 10 8.61 -27.97 -19.42
N LEU A 11 9.60 -27.33 -20.03
CA LEU A 11 10.50 -26.41 -19.36
C LEU A 11 9.63 -25.28 -18.79
N LEU A 12 9.23 -25.44 -17.54
CA LEU A 12 8.68 -24.36 -16.73
C LEU A 12 9.81 -23.35 -16.57
N PHE A 13 9.81 -22.34 -17.42
CA PHE A 13 10.61 -21.14 -17.23
C PHE A 13 10.00 -20.43 -16.02
N VAL A 14 10.52 -20.74 -14.83
CA VAL A 14 10.22 -19.96 -13.63
C VAL A 14 10.83 -18.58 -13.91
N PRO A 15 10.03 -17.51 -14.06
CA PRO A 15 10.61 -16.19 -14.11
C PRO A 15 11.41 -16.02 -12.82
N ILE A 16 12.65 -15.56 -12.94
CA ILE A 16 13.46 -15.16 -11.80
C ILE A 16 12.79 -13.89 -11.27
N GLY A 17 11.71 -14.07 -10.49
CA GLY A 17 11.16 -13.01 -9.67
C GLY A 17 12.27 -12.64 -8.70
N GLU A 18 12.84 -11.46 -8.87
CA GLU A 18 13.99 -11.07 -8.07
C GLU A 18 13.50 -10.77 -6.64
N SER A 19 13.52 -11.81 -5.80
CA SER A 19 13.12 -11.71 -4.40
C SER A 19 14.07 -10.76 -3.69
N CYS A 20 13.53 -9.72 -3.05
CA CYS A 20 14.32 -8.75 -2.29
C CYS A 20 14.95 -9.45 -1.09
N THR A 21 16.29 -9.57 -1.08
CA THR A 21 17.02 -10.14 0.07
C THR A 21 17.41 -9.00 1.00
N ASP A 22 17.08 -9.11 2.29
CA ASP A 22 17.26 -8.07 3.31
C ASP A 22 16.68 -6.69 2.93
N PRO A 23 15.34 -6.54 2.90
CA PRO A 23 14.70 -5.26 2.61
C PRO A 23 14.96 -4.24 3.72
N VAL A 24 15.73 -3.19 3.41
CA VAL A 24 15.79 -1.99 4.26
C VAL A 24 14.70 -1.04 3.82
N ILE A 25 13.75 -0.76 4.73
CA ILE A 25 12.59 0.09 4.46
C ILE A 25 12.67 1.42 5.22
N THR A 26 12.25 2.49 4.56
CA THR A 26 11.99 3.79 5.19
C THR A 26 10.58 4.25 4.82
N PRO A 27 9.59 4.06 5.71
CA PRO A 27 8.21 4.48 5.47
C PRO A 27 8.00 5.96 5.80
N SER A 28 7.23 6.64 4.97
CA SER A 28 6.71 7.99 5.16
C SER A 28 5.23 7.99 4.79
N ALA A 29 4.35 8.26 5.75
CA ALA A 29 2.91 8.25 5.54
C ALA A 29 2.31 9.64 5.70
N TYR A 30 1.41 9.97 4.79
CA TYR A 30 0.65 11.20 4.76
C TYR A 30 -0.84 10.84 4.73
N THR A 31 -1.63 11.48 5.59
CA THR A 31 -3.10 11.37 5.54
C THR A 31 -3.68 12.72 5.19
N THR A 32 -4.49 12.78 4.14
CA THR A 32 -5.28 13.97 3.83
C THR A 32 -6.69 13.77 4.38
N SER A 33 -7.16 14.72 5.18
CA SER A 33 -8.51 14.75 5.72
C SER A 33 -9.21 16.00 5.17
N ASP A 34 -9.83 15.89 3.99
CA ASP A 34 -10.61 16.98 3.41
C ASP A 34 -11.93 17.16 4.17
N ALA A 35 -11.98 18.15 5.04
CA ALA A 35 -13.05 18.39 6.01
C ALA A 35 -14.34 18.99 5.41
N VAL A 36 -14.48 19.16 4.09
CA VAL A 36 -15.56 20.00 3.54
C VAL A 36 -16.71 19.23 2.89
N ILE A 37 -16.51 18.10 2.19
CA ILE A 37 -17.64 17.32 1.59
C ILE A 37 -17.35 15.79 1.48
N SER A 38 -16.17 15.28 1.84
CA SER A 38 -15.85 13.86 1.61
C SER A 38 -16.11 13.02 2.85
N SER A 39 -16.96 12.00 2.74
CA SER A 39 -17.21 11.02 3.82
C SER A 39 -16.05 10.03 4.01
N GLU A 40 -14.92 10.24 3.33
CA GLU A 40 -13.77 9.35 3.28
C GLU A 40 -12.47 10.12 3.54
N SER A 41 -11.51 9.45 4.19
CA SER A 41 -10.17 9.95 4.46
C SER A 41 -9.17 9.16 3.61
N VAL A 42 -8.25 9.86 2.95
CA VAL A 42 -7.29 9.25 2.03
C VAL A 42 -5.93 9.13 2.72
N PHE A 43 -5.41 7.92 2.72
CA PHE A 43 -4.11 7.56 3.27
C PHE A 43 -3.16 7.31 2.12
N ILE A 44 -1.98 7.89 2.21
CA ILE A 44 -0.90 7.74 1.23
C ILE A 44 0.33 7.32 2.02
N VAL A 45 0.86 6.14 1.71
CA VAL A 45 2.11 5.66 2.29
C VAL A 45 3.14 5.58 1.19
N GLU A 46 4.14 6.42 1.31
CA GLU A 46 5.36 6.33 0.54
C GLU A 46 6.37 5.51 1.34
N LEU A 47 7.11 4.63 0.67
CA LEU A 47 8.18 3.88 1.29
C LEU A 47 9.34 3.80 0.33
N SER A 48 10.56 3.76 0.86
CA SER A 48 11.72 3.42 0.06
C SER A 48 12.32 2.09 0.50
N LEU A 49 12.46 1.19 -0.46
CA LEU A 49 12.91 -0.18 -0.29
C LEU A 49 14.22 -0.35 -1.04
N THR A 50 15.26 -0.67 -0.29
CA THR A 50 16.58 -1.02 -0.81
C THR A 50 16.89 -2.46 -0.44
N CYS A 51 17.12 -3.30 -1.45
CA CYS A 51 17.47 -4.70 -1.27
C CYS A 51 18.98 -4.89 -1.38
N ALA A 52 19.55 -5.82 -0.60
CA ALA A 52 20.99 -6.11 -0.62
C ALA A 52 21.45 -6.68 -1.97
N ASN A 53 20.57 -7.38 -2.69
CA ASN A 53 20.80 -7.88 -4.04
C ASN A 53 20.67 -6.79 -5.14
N GLY A 54 20.28 -5.56 -4.79
CA GLY A 54 20.09 -4.49 -5.76
C GLY A 54 18.78 -4.58 -6.54
N ALA A 55 17.84 -5.44 -6.12
CA ALA A 55 16.53 -5.57 -6.74
C ALA A 55 15.72 -4.28 -6.55
N GLN A 56 15.42 -3.60 -7.66
CA GLN A 56 14.73 -2.30 -7.68
C GLN A 56 13.36 -2.38 -8.37
N SER A 57 13.08 -3.49 -9.05
CA SER A 57 11.88 -3.73 -9.86
C SER A 57 10.95 -4.79 -9.24
N VAL A 58 10.92 -4.87 -7.90
CA VAL A 58 10.06 -5.81 -7.17
C VAL A 58 8.62 -5.31 -7.18
N THR A 59 7.66 -6.17 -7.51
CA THR A 59 6.23 -5.81 -7.46
C THR A 59 5.71 -6.09 -6.06
N LEU A 60 5.15 -5.07 -5.42
CA LEU A 60 4.63 -5.17 -4.06
C LEU A 60 3.10 -4.99 -4.07
N TYR A 61 2.46 -5.66 -3.13
CA TYR A 61 1.03 -5.54 -2.85
C TYR A 61 0.85 -5.20 -1.38
N ALA A 62 0.01 -4.24 -1.07
CA ALA A 62 -0.33 -3.92 0.31
C ALA A 62 -1.65 -4.59 0.69
N ASP A 63 -1.78 -5.06 1.91
CA ASP A 63 -3.05 -5.45 2.52
C ASP A 63 -3.29 -4.57 3.75
N VAL A 64 -4.48 -3.97 3.79
CA VAL A 64 -4.95 -3.17 4.93
C VAL A 64 -6.30 -3.70 5.33
N ASN A 65 -6.41 -4.24 6.55
CA ASN A 65 -7.64 -4.84 7.07
C ASN A 65 -8.28 -5.90 6.13
N GLY A 66 -7.46 -6.71 5.46
CA GLY A 66 -7.93 -7.74 4.53
C GLY A 66 -8.33 -7.23 3.14
N ARG A 67 -8.09 -5.94 2.85
CA ARG A 67 -8.25 -5.35 1.52
C ARG A 67 -6.90 -5.15 0.87
N GLN A 68 -6.74 -5.72 -0.32
CA GLN A 68 -5.50 -5.62 -1.08
C GLN A 68 -5.50 -4.35 -1.95
N PHE A 69 -4.41 -3.60 -1.90
CA PHE A 69 -4.16 -2.41 -2.68
C PHE A 69 -2.88 -2.58 -3.50
N PRO A 70 -2.89 -2.22 -4.80
CA PRO A 70 -1.69 -2.26 -5.61
C PRO A 70 -0.70 -1.19 -5.12
N VAL A 71 0.59 -1.54 -5.04
CA VAL A 71 1.65 -0.58 -4.75
C VAL A 71 2.25 -0.10 -6.07
N THR A 72 2.25 1.20 -6.26
CA THR A 72 2.84 1.85 -7.43
C THR A 72 4.30 2.18 -7.14
N ARG A 73 5.21 1.99 -8.10
CA ARG A 73 6.59 2.48 -7.96
C ARG A 73 6.63 3.97 -8.24
N GLY A 74 7.34 4.71 -7.39
CA GLY A 74 7.62 6.12 -7.59
C GLY A 74 8.56 6.33 -8.79
N GLN A 75 8.79 7.60 -9.11
CA GLN A 75 9.69 7.99 -10.21
C GLN A 75 11.16 7.66 -9.89
N ASP A 76 11.51 7.64 -8.60
CA ASP A 76 12.84 7.24 -8.14
C ASP A 76 12.94 5.73 -7.91
N VAL A 77 14.14 5.22 -8.19
CA VAL A 77 14.54 3.85 -7.94
C VAL A 77 14.31 3.46 -6.47
N GLY A 78 13.57 2.37 -6.25
CA GLY A 78 13.29 1.85 -4.91
C GLY A 78 12.25 2.66 -4.12
N LYS A 79 11.61 3.69 -4.71
CA LYS A 79 10.44 4.35 -4.10
C LYS A 79 9.16 3.61 -4.48
N TYR A 80 8.29 3.46 -3.51
CA TYR A 80 7.00 2.81 -3.64
C TYR A 80 5.95 3.67 -2.96
N GLN A 81 4.74 3.65 -3.50
CA GLN A 81 3.62 4.43 -3.02
C GLN A 81 2.37 3.57 -3.07
N VAL A 82 1.65 3.54 -1.97
CA VAL A 82 0.31 2.96 -1.90
C VAL A 82 -0.64 4.00 -1.35
N SER A 83 -1.85 4.05 -1.91
CA SER A 83 -2.92 4.88 -1.40
C SER A 83 -4.20 4.09 -1.25
N TRP A 84 -4.95 4.41 -0.20
CA TRP A 84 -6.28 3.86 0.03
C TRP A 84 -7.17 4.90 0.71
N SER A 85 -8.49 4.78 0.49
CA SER A 85 -9.48 5.58 1.22
C SER A 85 -10.19 4.73 2.27
N LEU A 86 -10.49 5.33 3.41
CA LEU A 86 -11.35 4.74 4.44
C LEU A 86 -12.52 5.66 4.74
N PRO A 87 -13.73 5.12 5.00
CA PRO A 87 -14.86 5.91 5.48
C PRO A 87 -14.48 6.65 6.77
N HIS A 88 -14.93 7.89 6.97
CA HIS A 88 -14.58 8.69 8.15
C HIS A 88 -14.92 8.01 9.49
N LYS A 89 -15.97 7.16 9.50
CA LYS A 89 -16.33 6.32 10.66
C LYS A 89 -15.26 5.28 11.01
N GLN A 90 -14.54 4.79 10.00
CA GLN A 90 -13.46 3.81 10.14
C GLN A 90 -12.09 4.49 10.21
N ALA A 91 -11.95 5.69 9.63
CA ALA A 91 -10.76 6.55 9.68
C ALA A 91 -10.64 7.30 11.02
N ALA A 92 -10.97 6.63 12.13
CA ALA A 92 -10.83 7.20 13.47
C ALA A 92 -9.34 7.29 13.88
N SER A 93 -9.05 7.98 14.98
CA SER A 93 -7.70 8.01 15.54
C SER A 93 -7.27 6.59 15.90
N GLY A 94 -6.14 6.16 15.37
CA GLY A 94 -5.66 4.80 15.62
C GLY A 94 -4.48 4.44 14.76
N THR A 95 -3.95 3.26 15.03
CA THR A 95 -2.82 2.68 14.32
C THR A 95 -3.35 1.76 13.22
N TYR A 96 -3.03 2.09 11.97
CA TYR A 96 -3.36 1.28 10.80
C TYR A 96 -2.15 0.41 10.45
N GLN A 97 -2.30 -0.90 10.56
CA GLN A 97 -1.26 -1.83 10.14
C GLN A 97 -1.39 -2.12 8.65
N VAL A 98 -0.39 -1.70 7.88
CA VAL A 98 -0.27 -1.95 6.45
C VAL A 98 0.72 -3.09 6.26
N LYS A 99 0.26 -4.22 5.73
CA LYS A 99 1.09 -5.40 5.48
C LYS A 99 1.51 -5.40 4.02
N PHE A 100 2.80 -5.54 3.74
CA PHE A 100 3.32 -5.60 2.38
C PHE A 100 3.68 -7.03 2.01
N PHE A 101 3.24 -7.45 0.84
CA PHE A 101 3.42 -8.76 0.24
C PHE A 101 4.17 -8.62 -1.07
N ASP A 102 5.04 -9.57 -1.36
CA ASP A 102 5.63 -9.74 -2.68
C ASP A 102 4.68 -10.54 -3.59
N GLU A 103 5.09 -10.77 -4.83
CA GLU A 103 4.29 -11.51 -5.82
C GLU A 103 3.97 -12.95 -5.38
N GLU A 104 4.91 -13.62 -4.72
CA GLU A 104 4.79 -15.01 -4.27
C GLU A 104 3.79 -15.13 -3.11
N SER A 105 4.00 -14.36 -2.03
CA SER A 105 3.14 -14.34 -0.85
C SER A 105 1.74 -13.78 -1.18
N TYR A 106 1.64 -12.81 -2.09
CA TYR A 106 0.35 -12.32 -2.58
C TYR A 106 -0.42 -13.41 -3.35
N SER A 107 0.26 -14.18 -4.20
CA SER A 107 -0.35 -15.30 -4.93
C SER A 107 -0.89 -16.37 -3.97
N ALA A 108 -0.12 -16.68 -2.92
CA ALA A 108 -0.57 -17.53 -1.83
C ALA A 108 -1.78 -16.93 -1.10
N LEU A 109 -1.77 -15.62 -0.81
CA LEU A 109 -2.84 -14.93 -0.08
C LEU A 109 -4.16 -15.03 -0.83
N ARG A 110 -4.13 -14.76 -2.14
CA ARG A 110 -5.32 -14.88 -2.99
C ARG A 110 -5.81 -16.31 -3.12
N LYS A 111 -4.91 -17.29 -3.09
CA LYS A 111 -5.28 -18.71 -3.11
C LYS A 111 -5.98 -19.09 -1.81
N ALA A 112 -5.41 -18.72 -0.67
CA ALA A 112 -5.98 -19.00 0.64
C ALA A 112 -7.37 -18.36 0.81
N GLN A 113 -7.54 -17.11 0.38
CA GLN A 113 -8.83 -16.41 0.41
C GLN A 113 -9.91 -17.12 -0.42
N ARG A 114 -9.58 -17.65 -1.60
CA ARG A 114 -10.54 -18.38 -2.44
C ARG A 114 -10.89 -19.76 -1.87
N ASN A 115 -9.91 -20.40 -1.25
CA ASN A 115 -10.05 -21.75 -0.71
C ASN A 115 -10.58 -21.77 0.74
N ASN A 116 -10.80 -20.60 1.36
CA ASN A 116 -11.12 -20.50 2.80
C ASN A 116 -10.04 -21.17 3.69
N GLU A 117 -8.78 -21.11 3.25
CA GLU A 117 -7.63 -21.54 4.06
C GLU A 117 -7.20 -20.41 5.02
N ASP A 118 -6.32 -20.74 5.97
CA ASP A 118 -5.85 -19.76 6.95
C ASP A 118 -4.93 -18.70 6.30
N VAL A 119 -5.49 -17.53 6.03
CA VAL A 119 -4.77 -16.36 5.50
C VAL A 119 -3.65 -15.87 6.44
N ASN A 120 -3.71 -16.21 7.74
CA ASN A 120 -2.70 -15.80 8.71
C ASN A 120 -1.42 -16.64 8.62
N ALA A 121 -1.46 -17.81 7.97
CA ALA A 121 -0.26 -18.61 7.72
C ALA A 121 0.71 -17.92 6.75
N ILE A 122 0.22 -16.93 6.00
CA ILE A 122 0.97 -16.22 4.97
C ILE A 122 1.62 -15.00 5.60
N HIS A 123 2.94 -15.05 5.68
CA HIS A 123 3.74 -14.01 6.31
C HIS A 123 3.94 -12.84 5.34
N PRO A 124 3.63 -11.60 5.74
CA PRO A 124 4.01 -10.43 4.96
C PRO A 124 5.53 -10.24 4.97
N LEU A 125 6.07 -9.61 3.92
CA LEU A 125 7.48 -9.25 3.81
C LEU A 125 7.87 -8.27 4.93
N PHE A 126 7.02 -7.27 5.15
CA PHE A 126 7.13 -6.31 6.25
C PHE A 126 5.77 -5.69 6.54
N SER A 127 5.63 -5.12 7.74
CA SER A 127 4.42 -4.40 8.14
C SER A 127 4.80 -3.01 8.63
N VAL A 128 4.02 -2.01 8.22
CA VAL A 128 4.21 -0.62 8.63
C VAL A 128 2.98 -0.20 9.42
N ASN A 129 3.21 0.35 10.61
CA ASN A 129 2.15 0.88 11.46
C ASN A 129 2.03 2.39 11.23
N ILE A 130 0.86 2.84 10.81
CA ILE A 130 0.57 4.23 10.53
C ILE A 130 -0.33 4.78 11.62
N ASP A 131 0.19 5.70 12.43
CA ASP A 131 -0.61 6.40 13.42
C ASP A 131 -1.35 7.56 12.77
N HIS A 132 -2.66 7.40 12.62
CA HIS A 132 -3.52 8.47 12.17
C HIS A 132 -4.06 9.23 13.37
N ARG A 133 -3.79 10.53 13.40
CA ARG A 133 -4.48 11.45 14.30
C ARG A 133 -5.37 12.37 13.45
N PRO A 134 -6.69 12.16 13.43
CA PRO A 134 -7.58 13.09 12.77
C PRO A 134 -7.44 14.48 13.44
N PRO A 135 -7.63 15.56 12.66
CA PRO A 135 -7.64 16.90 13.22
C PRO A 135 -8.70 16.99 14.33
N PRO A 136 -8.44 17.76 15.41
CA PRO A 136 -9.44 17.95 16.45
C PRO A 136 -10.73 18.51 15.84
N PRO A 137 -11.91 18.17 16.36
CA PRO A 137 -13.19 18.64 15.81
C PRO A 137 -13.33 20.17 15.81
N ASP A 138 -12.49 20.86 16.58
CA ASP A 138 -12.40 22.33 16.69
C ASP A 138 -11.35 22.97 15.75
N ALA A 139 -10.61 22.17 14.97
CA ALA A 139 -9.79 22.64 13.85
C ALA A 139 -10.64 22.85 12.58
N ARG A 140 -11.91 23.24 12.74
CA ARG A 140 -12.57 24.03 11.70
C ARG A 140 -11.79 25.32 11.64
N LEU A 141 -10.85 25.39 10.70
CA LEU A 141 -10.30 26.67 10.28
C LEU A 141 -11.50 27.62 10.11
N PRO A 142 -11.59 28.74 10.86
CA PRO A 142 -12.31 29.85 10.31
C PRO A 142 -11.62 30.11 8.97
N LEU A 143 -12.34 29.95 7.87
CA LEU A 143 -11.99 30.61 6.62
C LEU A 143 -12.02 32.11 6.96
N SER A 144 -10.97 32.63 7.58
CA SER A 144 -10.71 34.05 7.64
C SER A 144 -10.41 34.45 6.21
N LEU A 145 -11.46 34.92 5.53
CA LEU A 145 -11.47 36.21 4.86
C LEU A 145 -10.06 36.70 4.50
N ASP A 146 -9.58 36.32 3.33
CA ASP A 146 -8.86 37.28 2.48
C ASP A 146 -9.82 37.78 1.40
N ARG A 147 -10.94 38.35 1.88
CA ARG A 147 -11.60 39.45 1.19
C ARG A 147 -11.05 40.73 1.81
N SER A 148 -9.76 40.97 1.67
CA SER A 148 -9.24 42.34 1.77
C SER A 148 -9.67 43.09 0.51
N SER A 149 -10.92 43.54 0.57
CA SER A 149 -11.35 44.76 -0.11
C SER A 149 -10.43 45.88 0.37
N SER A 150 -9.31 46.09 -0.31
CA SER A 150 -8.65 47.39 -0.38
C SER A 150 -9.58 48.34 -1.14
N PHE A 151 -10.62 48.81 -0.46
CA PHE A 151 -11.34 50.02 -0.82
C PHE A 151 -11.39 50.93 0.39
N LEU A 152 -10.89 52.17 0.16
CA LEU A 152 -11.00 53.40 0.94
C LEU A 152 -9.91 53.65 2.00
N LYS A 153 -8.94 54.52 1.67
CA LYS A 153 -9.10 55.98 1.84
C LYS A 153 -7.93 56.78 1.23
N LEU A 154 -8.31 57.94 0.69
CA LEU A 154 -7.54 59.05 0.07
C LEU A 154 -7.35 58.96 -1.45
#